data_AF-A0A4Q3A970-F1
#
_entry.id   AF-A0A4Q3A970-F1
#
_cell.length_a   1.000
_cell.length_b   1.000
_cell.length_c   1.000
_cell.angle_alpha   90.00
_cell.angle_beta   90.00
_cell.angle_gamma   90.00
#
_symmetry.space_group_name_H-M   'P 1'
#
loop_
_entity.id
_entity.type
_entity.pdbx_description
1 polymer ?
#
loop_
_entity_poly.entity_id
_entity_poly.type
_entity_poly.pdbx_seq_one_letter_code
_entity_poly.pdbx_strand_id
1 'polypeptide(L)' 'MIERFKYYRGKTTTRFFHDEQEEASGDVIHRRIEAFDLAYEWCVEQFGSPSSVDRWYAYSWAFVIRDEADAVAFRLRWC' A
#
# COMPACT_ATOMS: atom_id res chain seq x y z
N MET A 1 -4.43 16.33 -1.58
CA MET A 1 -3.76 15.07 -1.20
C MET A 1 -3.21 14.50 -2.50
N ILE A 2 -1.92 14.19 -2.57
CA ILE A 2 -1.34 13.58 -3.79
C ILE A 2 -1.59 12.09 -3.66
N GLU A 3 -2.36 11.50 -4.59
CA GLU A 3 -2.63 10.06 -4.59
C GLU A 3 -1.31 9.31 -4.81
N ARG A 4 -0.85 8.56 -3.79
CA ARG A 4 0.43 7.82 -3.85
C ARG A 4 0.27 6.37 -4.28
N PHE A 5 -0.94 5.84 -4.12
CA PHE A 5 -1.31 4.48 -4.46
C PHE A 5 -2.61 4.44 -5.24
N LYS A 6 -2.67 3.57 -6.24
CA LYS A 6 -3.93 3.12 -6.85
C LYS A 6 -4.44 1.92 -6.07
N TYR A 7 -5.74 1.65 -6.09
CA TYR A 7 -6.29 0.48 -5.40
C TYR A 7 -7.30 -0.31 -6.23
N TYR A 8 -7.37 -1.61 -5.97
CA TYR A 8 -8.33 -2.54 -6.53
C TYR A 8 -9.00 -3.32 -5.41
N ARG A 9 -10.34 -3.26 -5.34
CA ARG A 9 -11.14 -4.02 -4.38
C ARG A 9 -11.57 -5.35 -5.01
N GLY A 10 -11.02 -6.46 -4.50
CA GLY A 10 -11.44 -7.81 -4.84
C GLY A 10 -12.56 -8.32 -3.93
N LYS A 11 -12.94 -9.60 -4.11
CA LYS A 11 -13.99 -10.24 -3.30
C LYS A 11 -13.61 -10.44 -1.82
N THR A 12 -12.33 -10.66 -1.54
CA THR A 12 -11.82 -11.04 -0.20
C THR A 12 -10.62 -10.18 0.25
N THR A 13 -10.12 -9.31 -0.62
CA THR A 13 -8.91 -8.50 -0.39
C THR A 13 -9.02 -7.18 -1.12
N THR A 14 -8.46 -6.13 -0.56
CA THR A 14 -8.16 -4.87 -1.24
C THR A 14 -6.66 -4.78 -1.46
N ARG A 15 -6.25 -4.40 -2.66
CA ARG A 15 -4.84 -4.27 -3.06
C ARG A 15 -4.52 -2.83 -3.40
N PHE A 16 -3.38 -2.33 -2.96
CA PHE A 16 -2.88 -0.97 -3.20
C PHE A 16 -1.53 -1.04 -3.91
N PHE A 17 -1.35 -0.31 -5.01
CA PHE A 17 -0.19 -0.40 -5.91
C PHE A 17 0.42 0.98 -6.18
N HIS A 18 1.74 1.04 -6.39
CA HIS A 18 2.34 2.17 -7.08
C HIS A 18 1.95 2.14 -8.56
N ASP A 19 1.76 3.32 -9.17
CA ASP A 19 1.36 3.41 -10.57
C ASP A 19 2.40 2.76 -11.51
N GLU A 20 1.98 1.79 -12.33
CA GLU A 20 2.87 0.93 -13.12
C GLU A 20 3.29 1.51 -14.48
N GLN A 21 2.85 2.72 -14.85
CA GLN A 21 3.08 3.20 -16.22
C GLN A 21 3.72 4.58 -16.27
N GLU A 22 5.05 4.60 -16.19
CA GLU A 22 5.90 5.57 -16.91
C GLU A 22 7.37 5.16 -16.73
N GLU A 23 8.21 5.40 -17.74
CA GLU A 23 9.67 5.30 -17.60
C GLU A 23 10.12 6.27 -16.49
N ALA A 24 10.19 5.75 -15.27
CA ALA A 24 10.43 6.56 -14.09
C ALA A 24 11.90 6.99 -14.05
N SER A 25 12.14 8.31 -14.07
CA SER A 25 13.46 8.85 -13.75
C SER A 25 13.90 8.42 -12.34
N GLY A 26 15.20 8.47 -12.08
CA GLY A 26 15.76 8.07 -10.77
C GLY A 26 15.08 8.75 -9.58
N ASP A 27 14.67 10.00 -9.71
CA ASP A 27 13.96 10.75 -8.65
C ASP A 27 12.56 10.20 -8.37
N VAL A 28 11.86 9.73 -9.40
CA VAL A 28 10.52 9.13 -9.26
C VAL A 28 10.62 7.78 -8.54
N ILE A 29 11.66 7.00 -8.84
CA ILE A 29 11.94 5.72 -8.17
C ILE A 29 12.21 5.94 -6.68
N HIS A 30 13.07 6.90 -6.31
CA HIS A 30 13.37 7.19 -4.90
C HIS A 30 12.13 7.62 -4.13
N ARG A 31 11.31 8.53 -4.67
CA ARG A 31 10.06 8.96 -4.01
C ARG A 31 9.05 7.82 -3.84
N ARG A 32 9.04 6.85 -4.77
CA ARG A 32 8.19 5.65 -4.64
C ARG A 32 8.68 4.76 -3.50
N ILE A 33 9.98 4.50 -3.41
CA ILE A 33 10.58 3.74 -2.31
C ILE A 33 10.28 4.41 -0.97
N GLU A 34 10.51 5.72 -0.85
CA GLU A 34 10.19 6.46 0.37
C GLU A 34 8.70 6.39 0.73
N ALA A 35 7.80 6.54 -0.26
CA ALA A 35 6.37 6.41 -0.02
C ALA A 35 5.97 4.99 0.41
N PHE A 36 6.62 3.97 -0.15
CA PHE A 36 6.41 2.59 0.21
C PHE A 36 6.87 2.31 1.65
N ASP A 37 8.08 2.73 2.01
CA ASP A 37 8.64 2.52 3.34
C ASP A 37 7.79 3.20 4.42
N LEU A 38 7.37 4.44 4.19
CA LEU A 38 6.49 5.16 5.10
C LEU A 38 5.11 4.49 5.25
N ALA A 39 4.54 3.97 4.16
CA ALA A 39 3.28 3.25 4.21
C ALA A 39 3.42 1.90 4.92
N TYR A 40 4.56 1.23 4.76
CA TYR A 40 4.87 -0.03 5.42
C TYR A 40 5.02 0.18 6.94
N GLU A 41 5.81 1.16 7.37
CA GLU A 41 5.97 1.52 8.78
C GLU A 41 4.62 1.84 9.42
N TRP A 42 3.80 2.66 8.75
CA TRP A 42 2.46 2.97 9.22
C TRP A 42 1.56 1.73 9.33
N CYS A 43 1.60 0.81 8.36
CA CYS A 43 0.85 -0.45 8.45
C CYS A 43 1.29 -1.29 9.66
N VAL A 44 2.60 -1.35 9.94
CA VAL A 44 3.12 -2.06 11.11
C VAL A 44 2.61 -1.41 12.41
N GLU A 45 2.59 -0.09 12.49
CA GLU A 45 2.07 0.64 13.65
C GLU A 45 0.56 0.44 13.87
N GLN A 46 -0.25 0.46 12.79
CA GLN A 46 -1.70 0.38 12.90
C GLN A 46 -2.23 -1.05 12.97
N PHE A 47 -1.63 -1.97 12.22
CA PHE A 47 -2.17 -3.31 11.98
C PHE A 47 -1.28 -4.42 12.57
N GLY A 48 -0.10 -4.08 13.08
CA GLY A 48 0.92 -5.02 13.56
C GLY A 48 1.76 -5.59 12.41
N SER A 49 2.66 -6.53 12.73
CA SER A 49 3.54 -7.16 11.73
C SER A 49 2.75 -7.81 10.58
N PRO A 50 3.24 -7.72 9.33
CA PRO A 50 2.56 -8.35 8.20
C PRO A 50 2.52 -9.87 8.40
N SER A 51 1.37 -10.46 8.06
CA SER A 51 1.15 -11.90 8.07
C SER A 51 0.53 -12.31 6.73
N SER A 52 1.13 -13.29 6.07
CA SER A 52 0.58 -13.85 4.83
C SER A 52 -0.79 -14.51 5.03
N VAL A 53 -1.20 -14.78 6.27
CA VAL A 53 -2.37 -15.60 6.60
C VAL A 53 -3.58 -14.78 7.04
N ASP A 54 -3.43 -13.69 7.80
CA ASP A 54 -4.57 -13.26 8.64
C ASP A 54 -5.12 -11.85 8.40
N ARG A 55 -4.30 -10.82 8.09
CA ARG A 55 -4.79 -9.43 8.11
C ARG A 55 -4.29 -8.56 6.98
N TRP A 56 -2.97 -8.43 6.86
CA TRP A 56 -2.34 -7.71 5.78
C TRP A 56 -0.95 -8.27 5.49
N TYR A 57 -0.51 -8.12 4.25
CA TYR A 57 0.86 -8.41 3.84
C TYR A 57 1.28 -7.46 2.73
N ALA A 58 2.58 -7.33 2.51
CA ALA A 58 3.15 -6.47 1.49
C ALA A 58 4.01 -7.26 0.51
N TYR A 59 3.97 -6.85 -0.75
CA TYR A 59 4.96 -7.16 -1.78
C TYR A 59 5.78 -5.89 -2.05
N SER A 60 6.93 -6.02 -2.71
CA SER A 60 7.76 -4.86 -3.10
C SER A 60 7.06 -3.81 -3.97
N TRP A 61 5.85 -4.11 -4.46
CA TRP A 61 5.07 -3.27 -5.36
C TRP A 61 3.63 -3.05 -4.87
N ALA A 62 3.22 -3.67 -3.75
CA ALA A 62 1.82 -3.61 -3.30
C ALA A 62 1.60 -3.86 -1.81
N PHE A 63 0.52 -3.30 -1.28
CA PHE A 63 -0.07 -3.69 0.00
C PHE A 63 -1.35 -4.47 -0.24
N VAL A 64 -1.54 -5.59 0.47
CA VAL A 64 -2.77 -6.38 0.43
C VAL A 64 -3.38 -6.40 1.82
N ILE A 65 -4.60 -5.85 1.93
CA ILE A 65 -5.34 -5.76 3.19
C ILE A 65 -6.65 -6.53 3.04
N ARG A 66 -6.91 -7.48 3.95
CA ARG A 66 -8.10 -8.36 3.92
C ARG A 66 -9.27 -7.76 4.67
N ASP A 67 -8.99 -7.10 5.78
CA ASP A 67 -10.00 -6.42 6.58
C ASP A 67 -10.50 -5.15 5.88
N GLU A 68 -11.82 -4.96 5.85
CA GLU A 68 -12.42 -3.84 5.13
C GLU A 68 -12.19 -2.50 5.85
N ALA A 69 -12.23 -2.48 7.18
CA ALA A 69 -12.02 -1.26 7.94
C ALA A 69 -10.57 -0.78 7.80
N ASP A 70 -9.61 -1.69 7.87
CA ASP A 70 -8.18 -1.38 7.66
C ASP A 70 -7.93 -0.90 6.23
N ALA A 71 -8.57 -1.51 5.22
CA ALA A 71 -8.44 -1.07 3.84
C ALA A 71 -8.98 0.35 3.63
N VAL A 72 -10.09 0.70 4.28
CA VAL A 72 -10.63 2.06 4.26
C VAL A 72 -9.67 3.03 4.96
N ALA A 73 -9.12 2.67 6.12
CA ALA A 73 -8.16 3.49 6.84
C ALA A 73 -6.90 3.76 6.01
N PHE A 74 -6.35 2.72 5.37
CA PHE A 74 -5.19 2.86 4.48
C PHE A 74 -5.53 3.78 3.30
N ARG A 75 -6.68 3.58 2.65
CA ARG A 75 -7.12 4.41 1.53
C ARG A 75 -7.21 5.88 1.93
N LEU A 76 -7.87 6.20 3.03
CA LEU A 76 -8.06 7.60 3.48
C LEU A 76 -6.75 8.34 3.77
N ARG A 77 -5.67 7.60 4.03
CA ARG A 77 -4.36 8.17 4.36
C ARG A 77 -3.43 8.27 3.15
N TRP A 78 -3.44 7.29 2.27
CA TRP A 78 -2.41 7.07 1.26
C TRP A 78 -2.89 7.17 -0.20
N CYS A 79 -4.20 7.14 -0.42
CA CYS A 79 -4.84 7.37 -1.71
C CYS A 79 -5.51 8.75 -1.67
#